data_AF-A0A1Z8LEE9-F1
#
_entry.id   AF-A0A1Z8LEE9-F1
#
_cell.length_a   1.000
_cell.length_b   1.000
_cell.length_c   1.000
_cell.angle_alpha   90.00
_cell.angle_beta   90.00
_cell.angle_gamma   90.00
#
_symmetry.space_group_name_H-M   'P 1'
#
loop_
_entity.id
_entity.type
_entity.pdbx_description
1 polymer ?
#
loop_
_entity_poly.entity_id
_entity_poly.type
_entity_poly.pdbx_seq_one_letter_code
_entity_poly.pdbx_strand_id
1 'polypeptide(L)'
;MMYHLYHIPDKKIGVTRNLNKRVTQQQGYKPGEYEVLESSKDINYISKREIELQKSFGYKKDTKLYKNLFKMKINVTEQTTTFPVHLTALQEALNNEPNLTWTTEFGKIALCPKLINWITTNAIESRYNNQRSYVYNKALWEAFSKINSLESLQKYITKFKPGTTEPNELPVSGNAIFDLIRNWAATRKIYEKGNSHTQYVKLQEEAGELAKALLDKDKSEIKDAIGDMIVVLTNLAYLEGFLVEDCIETAYSEIATRRGKMINGTFVKEVEVHEEEIL
;
A
#
# COMPACT_ATOMS: atom_id res chain seq x y z
N MET A 1 1.35 -12.86 -7.34
CA MET A 1 0.47 -13.38 -8.40
C MET A 1 1.35 -13.96 -9.50
N MET A 2 1.06 -15.15 -10.03
CA MET A 2 1.87 -15.76 -11.10
C MET A 2 1.34 -15.31 -12.47
N TYR A 3 2.25 -15.01 -13.39
CA TYR A 3 1.94 -14.71 -14.80
C TYR A 3 2.53 -15.82 -15.66
N HIS A 4 1.74 -16.30 -16.61
CA HIS A 4 2.08 -17.37 -17.53
C HIS A 4 2.17 -16.82 -18.95
N LEU A 5 3.32 -16.98 -19.57
CA LEU A 5 3.53 -16.76 -20.99
C LEU A 5 3.21 -18.06 -21.71
N TYR A 6 2.20 -18.03 -22.59
CA TYR A 6 1.73 -19.22 -23.30
C TYR A 6 1.85 -19.02 -24.81
N HIS A 7 2.01 -20.13 -25.51
CA HIS A 7 2.08 -20.19 -26.96
C HIS A 7 1.03 -21.16 -27.48
N ILE A 8 0.24 -20.68 -28.44
CA ILE A 8 -0.64 -21.50 -29.24
C ILE A 8 0.05 -21.61 -30.61
N PRO A 9 0.55 -22.81 -30.98
CA PRO A 9 1.28 -23.01 -32.22
C PRO A 9 0.53 -22.45 -33.44
N ASP A 10 1.27 -21.78 -34.31
CA ASP A 10 0.79 -21.12 -35.54
C ASP A 10 -0.31 -20.05 -35.34
N LYS A 11 -0.57 -19.63 -34.10
CA LYS A 11 -1.61 -18.64 -33.78
C LYS A 11 -1.04 -17.40 -33.11
N LYS A 12 -0.47 -17.54 -31.90
CA LYS A 12 0.04 -16.41 -31.11
C LYS A 12 0.80 -16.82 -29.87
N ILE A 13 1.54 -15.87 -29.34
CA ILE A 13 2.09 -15.87 -27.97
C ILE A 13 1.36 -14.80 -27.16
N GLY A 14 0.99 -15.10 -25.92
CA GLY A 14 0.32 -14.15 -25.04
C GLY A 14 0.54 -14.43 -23.55
N VAL A 15 0.15 -13.47 -22.72
CA VAL A 15 0.29 -13.56 -21.26
C VAL A 15 -1.08 -13.72 -20.57
N THR A 16 -1.14 -14.53 -19.50
CA THR A 16 -2.33 -14.65 -18.64
C THR A 16 -1.95 -14.93 -17.19
N ARG A 17 -2.81 -14.54 -16.25
CA ARG A 17 -2.72 -14.93 -14.83
C ARG A 17 -3.41 -16.26 -14.53
N ASN A 18 -4.23 -16.75 -15.44
CA ASN A 18 -4.98 -18.00 -15.30
C ASN A 18 -5.14 -18.66 -16.68
N LEU A 19 -4.40 -19.74 -16.90
CA LEU A 19 -4.40 -20.49 -18.17
C LEU A 19 -5.75 -21.16 -18.43
N ASN A 20 -6.34 -21.79 -17.41
CA ASN A 20 -7.62 -22.49 -17.55
C ASN A 20 -8.75 -21.52 -17.96
N LYS A 21 -8.91 -20.40 -17.23
CA LYS A 21 -9.92 -19.37 -17.54
C LYS A 21 -9.68 -18.74 -18.93
N ARG A 22 -8.45 -18.38 -19.26
CA ARG A 22 -8.13 -17.58 -20.46
C ARG A 22 -7.95 -18.42 -21.73
N VAL A 23 -7.23 -19.53 -21.67
CA VAL A 23 -6.82 -20.32 -22.84
C VAL A 23 -7.82 -21.44 -23.09
N THR A 24 -8.23 -22.15 -22.03
CA THR A 24 -9.15 -23.29 -22.17
C THR A 24 -10.61 -22.87 -22.21
N GLN A 25 -11.11 -22.16 -21.19
CA GLN A 25 -12.54 -21.80 -21.13
C GLN A 25 -12.92 -20.69 -22.12
N GLN A 26 -12.14 -19.60 -22.18
CA GLN A 26 -12.46 -18.46 -23.06
C GLN A 26 -12.07 -18.68 -24.53
N GLN A 27 -10.91 -19.29 -24.80
CA GLN A 27 -10.39 -19.44 -26.16
C GLN A 27 -10.60 -20.85 -26.73
N GLY A 28 -11.01 -21.82 -25.92
CA GLY A 28 -11.38 -23.16 -26.37
C GLY A 28 -10.24 -24.16 -26.56
N TYR A 29 -8.98 -23.78 -26.26
CA TYR A 29 -7.83 -24.66 -26.46
C TYR A 29 -7.61 -25.59 -25.27
N LYS A 30 -7.57 -26.90 -25.52
CA LYS A 30 -7.38 -27.94 -24.51
C LYS A 30 -5.92 -28.02 -24.06
N PRO A 31 -5.64 -28.52 -22.85
CA PRO A 31 -4.28 -28.86 -22.44
C PRO A 31 -3.64 -29.80 -23.47
N GLY A 32 -2.53 -29.38 -24.08
CA GLY A 32 -1.88 -30.06 -25.20
C GLY A 32 -1.94 -29.32 -26.54
N GLU A 33 -2.92 -28.42 -26.72
CA GLU A 33 -3.03 -27.53 -27.90
C GLU A 33 -2.33 -26.18 -27.69
N TYR A 34 -1.77 -25.98 -26.50
CA TYR A 34 -0.96 -24.83 -26.14
C TYR A 34 0.12 -25.26 -25.15
N GLU A 35 1.21 -24.51 -25.14
CA GLU A 35 2.33 -24.71 -24.22
C GLU A 35 2.55 -23.48 -23.34
N VAL A 36 3.07 -23.72 -22.13
CA VAL A 36 3.51 -22.65 -21.23
C VAL A 36 5.00 -22.49 -21.45
N LEU A 37 5.39 -21.38 -22.10
CA LEU A 37 6.78 -21.08 -22.41
C LEU A 37 7.54 -20.64 -21.16
N GLU A 38 6.90 -19.83 -20.32
CA GLU A 38 7.55 -19.24 -19.15
C GLU A 38 6.55 -18.81 -18.09
N SER A 39 6.97 -18.76 -16.83
CA SER A 39 6.14 -18.27 -15.73
C SER A 39 6.96 -17.50 -14.71
N SER A 40 6.47 -16.35 -14.26
CA SER A 40 7.14 -15.54 -13.24
C SER A 40 6.14 -14.71 -12.45
N LYS A 41 6.54 -14.27 -11.26
CA LYS A 41 5.79 -13.30 -10.45
C LYS A 41 6.04 -11.85 -10.92
N ASP A 42 7.09 -11.60 -11.69
CA ASP A 42 7.41 -10.29 -12.25
C ASP A 42 6.75 -10.08 -13.62
N ILE A 43 5.82 -9.14 -13.69
CA ILE A 43 5.10 -8.77 -14.92
C ILE A 43 5.97 -8.00 -15.91
N ASN A 44 6.96 -7.24 -15.45
CA ASN A 44 7.86 -6.50 -16.34
C ASN A 44 8.74 -7.47 -17.11
N TYR A 45 9.27 -8.47 -16.41
CA TYR A 45 10.00 -9.59 -17.00
C TYR A 45 9.15 -10.32 -18.04
N ILE A 46 7.97 -10.82 -17.65
CA ILE A 46 7.10 -11.59 -18.55
C ILE A 46 6.63 -10.78 -19.77
N SER A 47 6.31 -9.50 -19.59
CA SER A 47 5.91 -8.63 -20.70
C SER A 47 7.08 -8.35 -21.66
N LYS A 48 8.33 -8.29 -21.18
CA LYS A 48 9.50 -8.17 -22.05
C LYS A 48 9.72 -9.45 -22.86
N ARG A 49 9.62 -10.61 -22.20
CA ARG A 49 9.72 -11.94 -22.83
C ARG A 49 8.65 -12.17 -23.89
N GLU A 50 7.41 -11.74 -23.64
CA GLU A 50 6.32 -11.78 -24.62
C GLU A 50 6.70 -11.08 -25.94
N ILE A 51 7.24 -9.86 -25.86
CA ILE A 51 7.66 -9.11 -27.05
C ILE A 51 8.80 -9.82 -27.79
N GLU A 52 9.81 -10.29 -27.04
CA GLU A 52 10.96 -10.99 -27.60
C GLU A 52 10.51 -12.24 -28.36
N LEU A 53 9.62 -13.02 -27.76
CA LEU A 53 9.15 -14.27 -28.35
C LEU A 53 8.19 -14.01 -29.53
N GLN A 54 7.25 -13.07 -29.43
CA GLN A 54 6.41 -12.67 -30.56
C GLN A 54 7.27 -12.26 -31.78
N LYS A 55 8.38 -11.53 -31.55
CA LYS A 55 9.33 -11.16 -32.61
C LYS A 55 10.08 -12.36 -33.17
N SER A 56 10.56 -13.27 -32.31
CA SER A 56 11.33 -14.45 -32.76
C SER A 56 10.48 -15.45 -33.56
N PHE A 57 9.20 -15.61 -33.21
CA PHE A 57 8.25 -16.50 -33.90
C PHE A 57 7.55 -15.81 -35.10
N GLY A 58 7.83 -14.54 -35.37
CA GLY A 58 7.23 -13.81 -36.50
C GLY A 58 5.75 -13.45 -36.32
N TYR A 59 5.21 -13.52 -35.11
CA TYR A 59 3.83 -13.10 -34.83
C TYR A 59 3.71 -11.57 -34.85
N LYS A 60 2.55 -11.05 -35.28
CA LYS A 60 2.26 -9.61 -35.21
C LYS A 60 2.38 -9.14 -33.76
N LYS A 61 3.26 -8.18 -33.52
CA LYS A 61 3.46 -7.56 -32.20
C LYS A 61 2.14 -6.94 -31.73
N ASP A 62 1.71 -7.28 -30.52
CA ASP A 62 0.52 -6.67 -29.94
C ASP A 62 0.71 -5.14 -29.81
N THR A 63 -0.26 -4.37 -30.28
CA THR A 63 -0.25 -2.89 -30.23
C THR A 63 -0.37 -2.34 -28.81
N LYS A 64 -0.77 -3.16 -27.84
CA LYS A 64 -0.81 -2.83 -26.41
C LYS A 64 -0.12 -3.93 -25.61
N LEU A 65 0.96 -3.57 -24.90
CA LEU A 65 1.68 -4.47 -24.00
C LEU A 65 0.76 -4.95 -22.86
N TYR A 66 0.88 -6.20 -22.42
CA TYR A 66 0.07 -6.74 -21.32
C TYR A 66 0.17 -5.91 -20.02
N LYS A 67 1.35 -5.37 -19.72
CA LYS A 67 1.54 -4.42 -18.60
C LYS A 67 0.73 -3.12 -18.72
N ASN A 68 0.31 -2.77 -19.94
CA ASN A 68 -0.43 -1.55 -20.27
C ASN A 68 -1.89 -1.84 -20.63
N LEU A 69 -2.32 -3.11 -20.62
CA LEU A 69 -3.60 -3.52 -21.17
C LEU A 69 -4.79 -3.11 -20.29
N PHE A 70 -4.58 -2.70 -19.04
CA PHE A 70 -5.68 -2.40 -18.11
C PHE A 70 -5.44 -1.24 -17.15
N LYS A 71 -4.63 -0.24 -17.49
CA LYS A 71 -4.47 0.91 -16.60
C LYS A 71 -5.78 1.70 -16.52
N MET A 72 -6.55 1.43 -15.47
CA MET A 72 -7.89 1.97 -15.30
C MET A 72 -7.80 3.49 -15.17
N LYS A 73 -8.21 4.22 -16.22
CA LYS A 73 -8.22 5.69 -16.21
C LYS A 73 -9.47 6.18 -15.50
N ILE A 74 -9.34 6.34 -14.19
CA ILE A 74 -10.37 6.94 -13.34
C ILE A 74 -10.58 8.41 -13.76
N ASN A 75 -11.83 8.85 -13.78
CA ASN A 75 -12.19 10.26 -13.88
C ASN A 75 -12.64 10.77 -12.51
N VAL A 76 -11.99 11.80 -11.98
CA VAL A 76 -12.33 12.40 -10.69
C VAL A 76 -12.90 13.80 -10.94
N THR A 77 -14.09 14.03 -10.43
CA THR A 77 -14.74 15.34 -10.36
C THR A 77 -14.79 15.77 -8.89
N GLU A 78 -15.34 16.95 -8.58
CA GLU A 78 -15.61 17.37 -7.19
C GLU A 78 -16.50 16.33 -6.48
N GLN A 79 -17.64 16.00 -7.08
CA GLN A 79 -18.64 15.15 -6.42
C GLN A 79 -18.37 13.65 -6.53
N THR A 80 -17.78 13.17 -7.62
CA THR A 80 -17.71 11.73 -7.91
C THR A 80 -16.37 11.26 -8.46
N THR A 81 -16.05 10.01 -8.15
CA THR A 81 -15.00 9.22 -8.77
C THR A 81 -15.66 8.21 -9.71
N THR A 82 -15.39 8.32 -11.01
CA THR A 82 -15.97 7.45 -12.05
C THR A 82 -14.94 6.45 -12.58
N PHE A 83 -15.31 5.18 -12.56
CA PHE A 83 -14.55 4.06 -13.09
C PHE A 83 -15.01 3.72 -14.52
N PRO A 84 -14.09 3.48 -15.47
CA PRO A 84 -14.40 3.16 -16.86
C PRO A 84 -14.78 1.68 -17.06
N VAL A 85 -15.57 1.13 -16.14
CA VAL A 85 -16.03 -0.26 -16.17
C VAL A 85 -17.48 -0.36 -15.69
N HIS A 86 -18.22 -1.33 -16.24
CA HIS A 86 -19.57 -1.68 -15.80
C HIS A 86 -19.55 -2.17 -14.34
N LEU A 87 -20.63 -1.94 -13.61
CA LEU A 87 -20.74 -2.26 -12.18
C LEU A 87 -20.39 -3.72 -11.86
N THR A 88 -20.89 -4.66 -12.68
CA THR A 88 -20.62 -6.11 -12.54
C THR A 88 -19.14 -6.50 -12.71
N ALA A 89 -18.36 -5.70 -13.43
CA ALA A 89 -16.93 -5.95 -13.66
C ALA A 89 -16.01 -5.13 -12.73
N LEU A 90 -16.58 -4.22 -11.93
CA LEU A 90 -15.83 -3.26 -11.13
C LEU A 90 -14.89 -3.92 -10.12
N GLN A 91 -15.36 -4.96 -9.43
CA GLN A 91 -14.55 -5.66 -8.42
C GLN A 91 -13.32 -6.35 -9.05
N GLU A 92 -13.50 -7.06 -10.17
CA GLU A 92 -12.39 -7.70 -10.90
C GLU A 92 -11.42 -6.66 -11.44
N ALA A 93 -11.92 -5.54 -11.97
CA ALA A 93 -11.09 -4.44 -12.47
C ALA A 93 -10.23 -3.80 -11.37
N LEU A 94 -10.83 -3.50 -10.21
CA LEU A 94 -10.12 -2.93 -9.06
C LEU A 94 -9.08 -3.90 -8.47
N ASN A 95 -9.41 -5.19 -8.36
CA ASN A 95 -8.45 -6.21 -7.89
C ASN A 95 -7.23 -6.37 -8.82
N ASN A 96 -7.37 -6.02 -10.09
CA ASN A 96 -6.26 -6.05 -11.04
C ASN A 96 -5.32 -4.83 -10.92
N GLU A 97 -5.70 -3.81 -10.15
CA GLU A 97 -4.99 -2.54 -9.92
C GLU A 97 -4.71 -2.29 -8.42
N PRO A 98 -4.00 -3.20 -7.71
CA PRO A 98 -3.89 -3.17 -6.24
C PRO A 98 -3.13 -1.96 -5.68
N ASN A 99 -2.36 -1.24 -6.51
CA ASN A 99 -1.58 -0.07 -6.12
C ASN A 99 -2.21 1.24 -6.63
N LEU A 100 -3.47 1.21 -7.04
CA LEU A 100 -4.14 2.37 -7.58
C LEU A 100 -4.28 3.46 -6.52
N THR A 101 -3.85 4.67 -6.86
CA THR A 101 -4.00 5.86 -6.02
C THR A 101 -4.53 7.00 -6.87
N TRP A 102 -5.37 7.83 -6.29
CA TRP A 102 -5.90 9.04 -6.91
C TRP A 102 -6.20 10.08 -5.84
N THR A 103 -6.41 11.33 -6.25
CA THR A 103 -6.68 12.43 -5.34
C THR A 103 -8.07 12.96 -5.59
N THR A 104 -8.84 13.14 -4.53
CA THR A 104 -10.11 13.88 -4.53
C THR A 104 -9.89 15.22 -3.81
N GLU A 105 -10.92 16.07 -3.76
CA GLU A 105 -10.89 17.31 -2.97
C GLU A 105 -10.63 17.06 -1.47
N PHE A 106 -10.99 15.89 -0.94
CA PHE A 106 -10.84 15.55 0.47
C PHE A 106 -9.45 14.99 0.81
N GLY A 107 -8.71 14.53 -0.19
CA GLY A 107 -7.37 14.00 -0.01
C GLY A 107 -6.99 12.88 -0.96
N LYS A 108 -5.80 12.32 -0.72
CA LYS A 108 -5.26 11.21 -1.49
C LYS A 108 -5.83 9.88 -1.01
N ILE A 109 -6.38 9.11 -1.93
CA ILE A 109 -6.95 7.79 -1.70
C ILE A 109 -5.98 6.73 -2.21
N ALA A 110 -5.77 5.70 -1.40
CA ALA A 110 -5.02 4.51 -1.77
C ALA A 110 -5.95 3.30 -1.73
N LEU A 111 -5.96 2.52 -2.81
CA LEU A 111 -6.79 1.32 -2.90
C LEU A 111 -6.27 0.23 -1.95
N CYS A 112 -7.20 -0.45 -1.27
CA CYS A 112 -6.91 -1.63 -0.46
C CYS A 112 -8.09 -2.61 -0.52
N PRO A 113 -7.92 -3.89 -0.14
CA PRO A 113 -8.99 -4.90 -0.28
C PRO A 113 -10.32 -4.53 0.41
N LYS A 114 -10.27 -3.92 1.60
CA LYS A 114 -11.48 -3.45 2.31
C LYS A 114 -12.17 -2.32 1.55
N LEU A 115 -11.40 -1.39 1.00
CA LEU A 115 -11.94 -0.29 0.20
C LEU A 115 -12.53 -0.77 -1.12
N ILE A 116 -11.95 -1.80 -1.76
CA ILE A 116 -12.51 -2.42 -2.98
C ILE A 116 -13.91 -2.96 -2.71
N ASN A 117 -14.09 -3.69 -1.61
CA ASN A 117 -15.40 -4.20 -1.22
C ASN A 117 -16.38 -3.05 -1.00
N TRP A 118 -15.98 -2.03 -0.25
CA TRP A 118 -16.82 -0.85 -0.02
C TRP A 118 -17.21 -0.16 -1.33
N ILE A 119 -16.24 0.09 -2.23
CA ILE A 119 -16.49 0.70 -3.55
C ILE A 119 -17.46 -0.15 -4.35
N THR A 120 -17.27 -1.47 -4.40
CA THR A 120 -18.13 -2.37 -5.19
C THR A 120 -19.56 -2.37 -4.68
N THR A 121 -19.77 -2.31 -3.37
CA THR A 121 -21.11 -2.27 -2.76
C THR A 121 -21.81 -0.92 -2.94
N ASN A 122 -21.05 0.18 -2.96
CA ASN A 122 -21.61 1.54 -2.97
C ASN A 122 -21.55 2.21 -4.35
N ALA A 123 -20.94 1.55 -5.35
CA ALA A 123 -20.87 2.07 -6.70
C ALA A 123 -22.23 2.02 -7.40
N ILE A 124 -22.51 3.06 -8.16
CA ILE A 124 -23.75 3.23 -8.93
C ILE A 124 -23.38 3.15 -10.41
N GLU A 125 -24.22 2.46 -11.19
CA GLU A 125 -24.11 2.46 -12.64
C GLU A 125 -24.39 3.87 -13.21
N SER A 126 -23.55 4.34 -14.14
CA SER A 126 -23.74 5.67 -14.70
C SER A 126 -24.99 5.69 -15.59
N ARG A 127 -25.92 6.58 -15.27
CA ARG A 127 -27.16 6.81 -16.05
C ARG A 127 -26.91 7.23 -17.50
N TYR A 128 -25.73 7.78 -17.79
CA TYR A 128 -25.35 8.26 -19.12
C TYR A 128 -24.55 7.24 -19.93
N ASN A 129 -23.94 6.25 -19.26
CA ASN A 129 -23.12 5.24 -19.91
C ASN A 129 -23.02 3.99 -19.03
N ASN A 130 -23.77 2.93 -19.38
CA ASN A 130 -23.76 1.66 -18.67
C ASN A 130 -22.37 1.00 -18.58
N GLN A 131 -21.42 1.36 -19.44
CA GLN A 131 -20.03 0.89 -19.36
C GLN A 131 -19.22 1.59 -18.25
N ARG A 132 -19.83 2.44 -17.43
CA ARG A 132 -19.17 3.19 -16.35
C ARG A 132 -19.94 3.05 -15.05
N SER A 133 -19.21 3.08 -13.95
CA SER A 133 -19.73 3.09 -12.60
C SER A 133 -19.05 4.19 -11.80
N TYR A 134 -19.70 4.71 -10.76
CA TYR A 134 -19.14 5.79 -9.97
C TYR A 134 -19.50 5.68 -8.48
N VAL A 135 -18.71 6.35 -7.65
CA VAL A 135 -18.98 6.56 -6.22
C VAL A 135 -18.91 8.04 -5.90
N TYR A 136 -19.64 8.49 -4.87
CA TYR A 136 -19.54 9.86 -4.37
C TYR A 136 -18.28 10.03 -3.52
N ASN A 137 -17.54 11.11 -3.78
CA ASN A 137 -16.22 11.36 -3.18
C ASN A 137 -16.29 11.55 -1.66
N LYS A 138 -17.32 12.23 -1.15
CA LYS A 138 -17.48 12.43 0.30
C LYS A 138 -17.67 11.11 1.04
N ALA A 139 -18.57 10.26 0.56
CA ALA A 139 -18.84 8.94 1.14
C ALA A 139 -17.60 8.02 1.02
N LEU A 140 -16.93 8.06 -0.14
CA LEU A 140 -15.69 7.34 -0.37
C LEU A 140 -14.59 7.78 0.61
N TRP A 141 -14.45 9.08 0.83
CA TRP A 141 -13.46 9.62 1.77
C TRP A 141 -13.78 9.24 3.21
N GLU A 142 -15.03 9.29 3.63
CA GLU A 142 -15.42 8.84 4.98
C GLU A 142 -15.17 7.34 5.18
N ALA A 143 -15.49 6.52 4.18
CA ALA A 143 -15.21 5.09 4.22
C ALA A 143 -13.71 4.81 4.24
N PHE A 144 -12.93 5.48 3.40
CA PHE A 144 -11.47 5.39 3.38
C PHE A 144 -10.88 5.84 4.72
N SER A 145 -11.30 6.98 5.24
CA SER A 145 -10.83 7.52 6.53
C SER A 145 -11.18 6.60 7.67
N LYS A 146 -12.38 6.01 7.68
CA LYS A 146 -12.76 4.97 8.65
C LYS A 146 -11.90 3.74 8.48
N ILE A 147 -11.77 3.17 7.28
CA ILE A 147 -10.97 1.96 7.04
C ILE A 147 -9.51 2.13 7.48
N ASN A 148 -8.97 3.33 7.31
CA ASN A 148 -7.60 3.69 7.68
C ASN A 148 -7.53 4.46 9.01
N SER A 149 -8.63 4.53 9.77
CA SER A 149 -8.61 5.14 11.09
C SER A 149 -7.88 4.23 12.07
N LEU A 150 -7.33 4.85 13.11
CA LEU A 150 -6.75 4.16 14.26
C LEU A 150 -7.75 3.13 14.85
N GLU A 151 -9.04 3.47 14.86
CA GLU A 151 -10.15 2.62 15.35
C GLU A 151 -10.41 1.38 14.46
N SER A 152 -10.32 1.49 13.13
CA SER A 152 -10.47 0.33 12.24
C SER A 152 -9.27 -0.60 12.25
N LEU A 153 -8.08 -0.08 12.55
CA LEU A 153 -6.92 -0.90 12.85
C LEU A 153 -7.18 -1.70 14.13
N GLN A 154 -7.68 -1.06 15.19
CA GLN A 154 -8.05 -1.73 16.44
C GLN A 154 -9.09 -2.87 16.25
N LYS A 155 -10.11 -2.70 15.41
CA LYS A 155 -11.16 -3.71 15.16
C LYS A 155 -10.71 -4.96 14.39
N TYR A 156 -9.64 -4.86 13.58
CA TYR A 156 -9.08 -6.03 12.88
C TYR A 156 -8.21 -6.89 13.82
N ILE A 157 -7.64 -6.23 14.83
CA ILE A 157 -6.71 -6.81 15.81
C ILE A 157 -7.45 -7.60 16.90
N THR A 158 -8.71 -7.26 17.20
CA THR A 158 -9.50 -7.87 18.29
C THR A 158 -10.16 -9.22 18.00
N LYS A 159 -9.86 -9.89 16.87
CA LYS A 159 -10.45 -11.21 16.59
C LYS A 159 -9.80 -12.34 17.39
N PHE A 160 -8.58 -12.16 17.88
CA PHE A 160 -7.80 -13.24 18.48
C PHE A 160 -7.01 -12.79 19.71
N LYS A 161 -6.91 -13.66 20.72
CA LYS A 161 -6.01 -13.51 21.87
C LYS A 161 -4.56 -13.55 21.38
N PRO A 162 -3.66 -12.72 21.95
CA PRO A 162 -2.25 -12.73 21.57
C PRO A 162 -1.65 -14.14 21.70
N GLY A 163 -1.04 -14.63 20.62
CA GLY A 163 -0.42 -15.96 20.57
C GLY A 163 -1.37 -17.14 20.36
N THR A 164 -2.67 -16.92 20.12
CA THR A 164 -3.64 -17.99 19.84
C THR A 164 -4.66 -17.60 18.75
N THR A 165 -5.56 -18.52 18.38
CA THR A 165 -6.69 -18.29 17.48
C THR A 165 -8.03 -18.14 18.21
N GLU A 166 -8.03 -17.83 19.52
CA GLU A 166 -9.25 -17.70 20.32
C GLU A 166 -9.81 -16.27 20.36
N PRO A 167 -11.13 -16.01 20.29
CA PRO A 167 -11.71 -14.66 20.37
C PRO A 167 -11.56 -13.99 21.73
N ASN A 168 -11.47 -12.65 21.77
CA ASN A 168 -11.21 -11.89 23.00
C ASN A 168 -12.47 -11.14 23.50
N GLU A 169 -12.77 -11.24 24.81
CA GLU A 169 -13.83 -10.51 25.49
C GLU A 169 -13.21 -9.44 26.42
N LEU A 170 -13.47 -8.15 26.13
CA LEU A 170 -13.26 -6.95 26.96
C LEU A 170 -11.83 -6.31 27.01
N PRO A 171 -11.75 -4.97 27.24
CA PRO A 171 -10.73 -4.06 26.70
C PRO A 171 -9.60 -3.77 27.72
N VAL A 172 -8.41 -3.26 27.37
CA VAL A 172 -8.07 -1.85 27.06
C VAL A 172 -6.55 -1.77 26.73
N SER A 173 -6.19 -0.74 25.95
CA SER A 173 -4.88 -0.04 25.88
C SER A 173 -3.98 -0.36 24.68
N GLY A 174 -3.83 0.65 23.79
CA GLY A 174 -2.57 1.01 23.14
C GLY A 174 -1.95 0.08 22.09
N ASN A 175 -2.42 0.17 20.84
CA ASN A 175 -1.64 -0.13 19.62
C ASN A 175 -0.83 -1.44 19.59
N ALA A 176 -1.51 -2.55 19.26
CA ALA A 176 -0.92 -3.88 19.25
C ALA A 176 0.39 -4.05 18.47
N ILE A 177 0.73 -3.19 17.50
CA ILE A 177 2.04 -3.29 16.83
C ILE A 177 3.20 -2.89 17.75
N PHE A 178 3.05 -1.84 18.57
CA PHE A 178 4.06 -1.45 19.54
C PHE A 178 4.12 -2.47 20.68
N ASP A 179 2.99 -3.04 21.10
CA ASP A 179 3.00 -4.17 22.03
C ASP A 179 3.67 -5.41 21.44
N LEU A 180 3.44 -5.73 20.16
CA LEU A 180 4.10 -6.85 19.47
C LEU A 180 5.60 -6.64 19.36
N ILE A 181 6.04 -5.40 19.07
CA ILE A 181 7.46 -5.03 19.10
C ILE A 181 8.02 -5.23 20.50
N ARG A 182 7.33 -4.71 21.52
CA ARG A 182 7.76 -4.85 22.92
C ARG A 182 7.82 -6.31 23.35
N ASN A 183 6.84 -7.13 22.98
CA ASN A 183 6.83 -8.57 23.24
C ASN A 183 7.94 -9.31 22.50
N TRP A 184 8.19 -8.96 21.23
CA TRP A 184 9.29 -9.52 20.44
C TRP A 184 10.65 -9.23 21.07
N ALA A 185 10.84 -8.00 21.58
CA ALA A 185 12.04 -7.55 22.26
C ALA A 185 12.21 -8.21 23.63
N ALA A 186 11.14 -8.30 24.42
CA ALA A 186 11.13 -8.99 25.71
C ALA A 186 11.46 -10.49 25.57
N THR A 187 10.87 -11.18 24.58
CA THR A 187 11.15 -12.60 24.28
C THR A 187 12.63 -12.84 23.95
N ARG A 188 13.28 -11.85 23.33
CA ARG A 188 14.70 -11.87 22.97
C ARG A 188 15.62 -11.33 24.06
N LYS A 189 15.07 -11.00 25.24
CA LYS A 189 15.80 -10.47 26.39
C LYS A 189 16.51 -9.13 26.10
N ILE A 190 16.00 -8.36 25.15
CA ILE A 190 16.55 -7.04 24.81
C ILE A 190 16.44 -6.08 26.01
N TYR A 191 15.34 -6.16 26.78
CA TYR A 191 15.16 -5.31 27.96
C TYR A 191 15.95 -5.79 29.18
N GLU A 192 16.24 -7.09 29.26
CA GLU A 192 17.00 -7.68 30.36
C GLU A 192 18.51 -7.49 30.18
N LYS A 193 19.00 -7.54 28.93
CA LYS A 193 20.44 -7.56 28.61
C LYS A 193 20.92 -6.35 27.82
N GLY A 194 20.01 -5.62 27.18
CA GLY A 194 20.33 -4.43 26.40
C GLY A 194 20.34 -3.18 27.25
N ASN A 195 20.71 -2.06 26.63
CA ASN A 195 20.65 -0.74 27.21
C ASN A 195 20.37 0.29 26.10
N SER A 196 20.00 1.49 26.51
CA SER A 196 19.61 2.58 25.60
C SER A 196 20.74 3.02 24.68
N HIS A 197 21.99 2.95 25.12
CA HIS A 197 23.14 3.25 24.27
C HIS A 197 23.23 2.30 23.08
N THR A 198 23.07 0.99 23.31
CA THR A 198 23.05 -0.01 22.23
C THR A 198 21.89 0.21 21.27
N GLN A 199 20.69 0.54 21.78
CA GLN A 199 19.54 0.85 20.92
C GLN A 199 19.77 2.14 20.12
N TYR A 200 20.40 3.15 20.69
CA TYR A 200 20.77 4.37 19.97
C TYR A 200 21.78 4.10 18.85
N VAL A 201 22.80 3.27 19.10
CA VAL A 201 23.74 2.84 18.05
C VAL A 201 23.01 2.11 16.95
N LYS A 202 22.06 1.23 17.29
CA LYS A 202 21.22 0.53 16.32
C LYS A 202 20.38 1.50 15.48
N LEU A 203 19.83 2.54 16.10
CA LEU A 203 19.09 3.58 15.38
C LEU A 203 19.96 4.28 14.32
N GLN A 204 21.25 4.51 14.60
CA GLN A 204 22.18 5.09 13.61
C GLN A 204 22.47 4.13 12.45
N GLU A 205 22.49 2.82 12.72
CA GLU A 205 22.61 1.78 11.69
C GLU A 205 21.39 1.83 10.75
N GLU A 206 20.18 1.78 11.30
CA GLU A 206 18.94 1.87 10.51
C GLU A 206 18.83 3.19 9.72
N ALA A 207 19.30 4.29 10.31
CA ALA A 207 19.36 5.59 9.62
C ALA A 207 20.36 5.59 8.45
N GLY A 208 21.48 4.88 8.58
CA GLY A 208 22.45 4.68 7.51
C GLY A 208 21.89 3.83 6.36
N GLU A 209 21.14 2.78 6.69
CA GLU A 209 20.42 1.98 5.70
C GLU A 209 19.38 2.80 4.95
N LEU A 210 18.61 3.64 5.67
CA LEU A 210 17.69 4.59 5.06
C LEU A 210 18.41 5.57 4.12
N ALA A 211 19.54 6.14 4.55
CA ALA A 211 20.31 7.07 3.73
C ALA A 211 20.78 6.41 2.42
N LYS A 212 21.28 5.17 2.49
CA LYS A 212 21.67 4.39 1.32
C LYS A 212 20.48 4.10 0.41
N ALA A 213 19.37 3.62 0.98
CA ALA A 213 18.15 3.32 0.22
C ALA A 213 17.59 4.57 -0.50
N LEU A 214 17.69 5.75 0.12
CA LEU A 214 17.34 7.02 -0.50
C LEU A 214 18.24 7.39 -1.67
N LEU A 215 19.57 7.21 -1.54
CA LEU A 215 20.52 7.42 -2.63
C LEU A 215 20.24 6.51 -3.82
N ASP A 216 19.95 5.23 -3.53
CA ASP A 216 19.67 4.20 -4.52
C ASP A 216 18.25 4.28 -5.09
N LYS A 217 17.39 5.14 -4.51
CA LYS A 217 15.95 5.28 -4.82
C LYS A 217 15.18 3.96 -4.69
N ASP A 218 15.64 3.09 -3.80
CA ASP A 218 15.01 1.80 -3.53
C ASP A 218 13.81 1.99 -2.60
N LYS A 219 12.61 2.00 -3.18
CA LYS A 219 11.38 2.21 -2.42
C LYS A 219 11.06 1.07 -1.44
N SER A 220 11.56 -0.14 -1.70
CA SER A 220 11.34 -1.27 -0.80
C SER A 220 12.19 -1.09 0.45
N GLU A 221 13.48 -0.84 0.26
CA GLU A 221 14.43 -0.63 1.36
C GLU A 221 14.15 0.65 2.14
N ILE A 222 13.70 1.73 1.47
CA ILE A 222 13.24 2.95 2.17
C ILE A 222 12.10 2.61 3.14
N LYS A 223 11.17 1.74 2.73
CA LYS A 223 10.05 1.35 3.59
C LYS A 223 10.51 0.48 4.76
N ASP A 224 11.45 -0.43 4.50
CA ASP A 224 12.00 -1.34 5.50
C ASP A 224 12.76 -0.58 6.58
N ALA A 225 13.75 0.24 6.18
CA ALA A 225 14.57 1.03 7.08
C ALA A 225 13.74 2.02 7.93
N ILE A 226 12.69 2.64 7.36
CA ILE A 226 11.76 3.47 8.16
C ILE A 226 11.04 2.62 9.23
N GLY A 227 10.63 1.40 8.87
CA GLY A 227 10.02 0.46 9.80
C GLY A 227 10.96 0.06 10.93
N ASP A 228 12.20 -0.29 10.61
CA ASP A 228 13.21 -0.69 11.59
C ASP A 228 13.58 0.44 12.54
N MET A 229 13.68 1.67 12.04
CA MET A 229 13.83 2.85 12.90
C MET A 229 12.68 2.97 13.92
N ILE A 230 11.43 2.71 13.52
CA ILE A 230 10.27 2.75 14.42
C ILE A 230 10.35 1.61 15.47
N VAL A 231 10.78 0.42 15.07
CA VAL A 231 11.00 -0.72 15.99
C VAL A 231 12.05 -0.36 17.03
N VAL A 232 13.19 0.19 16.60
CA VAL A 232 14.28 0.60 17.51
C VAL A 232 13.83 1.71 18.44
N LEU A 233 13.15 2.74 17.94
CA LEU A 233 12.61 3.83 18.76
C LEU A 233 11.59 3.34 19.80
N THR A 234 10.78 2.34 19.44
CA THR A 234 9.83 1.72 20.38
C THR A 234 10.55 1.04 21.54
N ASN A 235 11.61 0.27 21.24
CA ASN A 235 12.40 -0.42 22.27
C ASN A 235 13.22 0.58 23.10
N LEU A 236 13.74 1.63 22.49
CA LEU A 236 14.47 2.70 23.16
C LEU A 236 13.58 3.46 24.15
N ALA A 237 12.38 3.85 23.74
CA ALA A 237 11.41 4.50 24.62
C ALA A 237 11.11 3.63 25.85
N TYR A 238 10.91 2.31 25.65
CA TYR A 238 10.68 1.37 26.75
C TYR A 238 11.85 1.31 27.74
N LEU A 239 13.10 1.26 27.25
CA LEU A 239 14.30 1.23 28.10
C LEU A 239 14.46 2.50 28.94
N GLU A 240 13.99 3.64 28.43
CA GLU A 240 13.95 4.92 29.15
C GLU A 240 12.71 5.10 30.04
N GLY A 241 11.84 4.08 30.13
CA GLY A 241 10.65 4.10 30.98
C GLY A 241 9.44 4.83 30.38
N PHE A 242 9.42 5.02 29.05
CA PHE A 242 8.33 5.67 28.33
C PHE A 242 7.56 4.69 27.44
N LEU A 243 6.33 5.08 27.10
CA LEU A 243 5.62 4.53 25.95
C LEU A 243 5.94 5.38 24.72
N VAL A 244 6.28 4.73 23.59
CA VAL A 244 6.57 5.46 22.35
C VAL A 244 5.35 6.24 21.87
N GLU A 245 4.17 5.74 22.21
CA GLU A 245 2.88 6.38 21.99
C GLU A 245 2.81 7.75 22.67
N ASP A 246 3.22 7.85 23.93
CA ASP A 246 3.24 9.11 24.69
C ASP A 246 4.27 10.09 24.09
N CYS A 247 5.41 9.58 23.63
CA CYS A 247 6.41 10.38 22.92
C CYS A 247 5.85 10.98 21.62
N ILE A 248 5.10 10.18 20.84
CA ILE A 248 4.46 10.64 19.59
C ILE A 248 3.38 11.67 19.90
N GLU A 249 2.56 11.46 20.91
CA GLU A 249 1.50 12.40 21.30
C GLU A 249 2.07 13.74 21.77
N THR A 250 3.14 13.70 22.57
CA THR A 250 3.87 14.90 23.01
C THR A 250 4.42 15.67 21.81
N ALA A 251 5.12 14.98 20.90
CA ALA A 251 5.66 15.59 19.69
C ALA A 251 4.57 16.15 18.78
N TYR A 252 3.43 15.45 18.65
CA TYR A 252 2.29 15.91 17.85
C TYR A 252 1.68 17.20 18.43
N SER A 253 1.47 17.24 19.74
CA SER A 253 0.90 18.39 20.44
C SER A 253 1.75 19.66 20.24
N GLU A 254 3.08 19.50 20.22
CA GLU A 254 4.00 20.59 19.89
C GLU A 254 3.89 21.05 18.44
N ILE A 255 3.81 20.14 17.46
CA ILE A 255 3.78 20.53 16.03
C ILE A 255 2.41 21.05 15.60
N ALA A 256 1.32 20.57 16.21
CA ALA A 256 -0.05 20.94 15.87
C ALA A 256 -0.33 22.44 16.09
N THR A 257 0.39 23.07 17.01
CA THR A 257 0.26 24.49 17.34
C THR A 257 1.25 25.38 16.60
N ARG A 258 2.18 24.82 15.81
CA ARG A 258 3.22 25.60 15.12
C ARG A 258 2.62 26.46 14.01
N ARG A 259 2.99 27.74 14.01
CA ARG A 259 2.81 28.67 12.88
C ARG A 259 4.14 28.88 12.18
N GLY A 260 4.10 29.07 10.86
CA GLY A 260 5.31 29.10 10.04
C GLY A 260 5.02 29.00 8.55
N LYS A 261 6.10 29.00 7.76
CA LYS A 261 6.05 28.92 6.30
C LYS A 261 7.08 27.95 5.74
N MET A 262 6.80 27.40 4.57
CA MET A 262 7.75 26.54 3.85
C MET A 262 8.81 27.39 3.16
N ILE A 263 10.08 27.11 3.40
CA ILE A 263 11.23 27.72 2.71
C ILE A 263 12.15 26.59 2.26
N ASN A 264 12.41 26.48 0.95
CA ASN A 264 13.30 25.48 0.36
C ASN A 264 13.01 24.02 0.77
N GLY A 265 11.72 23.68 0.93
CA GLY A 265 11.30 22.33 1.31
C GLY A 265 11.36 22.04 2.81
N THR A 266 11.71 23.03 3.65
CA THR A 266 11.71 22.92 5.10
C THR A 266 10.67 23.85 5.71
N PHE A 267 9.97 23.40 6.75
CA PHE A 267 9.07 24.24 7.52
C PHE A 267 9.88 25.14 8.46
N VAL A 268 9.75 26.46 8.32
CA VAL A 268 10.40 27.47 9.15
C VAL A 268 9.37 28.10 10.08
N LYS A 269 9.59 27.97 11.40
CA LYS A 269 8.70 28.49 12.45
C LYS A 269 8.66 30.03 12.42
N GLU A 270 7.48 30.62 12.59
CA GLU A 270 7.35 32.04 12.91
C GLU A 270 7.86 32.29 14.33
N VAL A 271 8.83 33.19 14.46
CA VAL A 271 9.33 33.64 15.78
C VAL A 271 8.59 34.93 16.09
N GLU A 272 7.80 34.96 17.17
CA GLU A 272 7.32 36.23 17.72
C GLU A 272 8.54 36.99 18.25
N VAL A 273 8.92 38.07 17.56
CA VAL A 273 9.89 39.02 18.09
C VAL A 273 9.15 39.83 19.15
N HIS A 274 9.41 39.55 20.42
CA HIS A 274 9.09 40.53 21.45
C HIS A 274 10.07 41.69 21.27
N GLU A 275 9.58 42.81 20.75
CA GLU A 275 10.27 44.09 20.87
C GLU A 275 10.36 44.39 22.38
N GLU A 276 11.48 44.04 23.00
CA GLU A 276 11.84 44.65 24.27
C GLU A 276 11.98 46.15 24.00
N GLU A 277 11.08 46.92 24.62
CA GLU A 277 11.09 48.37 24.59
C GLU A 277 12.48 48.88 24.95
N ILE A 278 13.15 49.49 23.97
CA ILE A 278 14.30 50.36 24.22
C ILE A 278 13.74 51.60 24.93
N LEU A 279 13.96 51.67 26.25
CA LEU A 279 13.82 52.88 27.06
C LEU A 279 14.99 52.98 28.02
#